data_AF-A0A3E0KJF4-F1
#
_entry.id   AF-A0A3E0KJF4-F1
#
_cell.length_a   1.000
_cell.length_b   1.000
_cell.length_c   1.000
_cell.angle_alpha   90.00
_cell.angle_beta   90.00
_cell.angle_gamma   90.00
#
_symmetry.space_group_name_H-M   'P 1'
#
loop_
_entity.id
_entity.type
_entity.pdbx_description
1 polymer ?
#
loop_
_entity_poly.entity_id
_entity_poly.type
_entity_poly.pdbx_seq_one_letter_code
_entity_poly.pdbx_strand_id
1 'polypeptide(L)'
;MFKRILVAIDGSANAWRALDQAILLAKSMGTETLGIVHVRPSLATLAYSFGLDVAASPYGTFAERMVAEMQELESRSQALLYEAEERARQAGLEGVNVVRHAEEGSVVRQILDVVRREGYDLLVMGSRG
;
A
#
# COMPACT_ATOMS: atom_id res chain seq x y z
N MET A 1 18.18 10.65 12.61
CA MET A 1 17.68 9.29 12.82
C MET A 1 16.21 9.27 12.43
N PHE A 2 15.73 8.21 11.78
CA PHE A 2 14.38 8.16 11.20
C PHE A 2 13.33 7.77 12.25
N LYS A 3 12.43 8.69 12.55
CA LYS A 3 11.37 8.53 13.55
C LYS A 3 10.11 7.92 12.95
N ARG A 4 9.88 8.11 11.65
CA ARG A 4 8.67 7.66 10.96
C ARG A 4 9.05 7.05 9.62
N ILE A 5 9.07 5.73 9.57
CA ILE A 5 9.39 4.97 8.36
C ILE A 5 8.09 4.56 7.67
N LEU A 6 7.96 4.82 6.37
CA LEU A 6 6.90 4.27 5.52
C LEU A 6 7.49 3.17 4.65
N VAL A 7 6.82 2.03 4.56
CA VAL A 7 7.14 1.00 3.57
C VAL A 7 5.99 0.79 2.60
N ALA A 8 6.29 0.81 1.31
CA ALA A 8 5.34 0.52 0.26
C ALA A 8 5.36 -0.96 -0.10
N ILE A 9 4.17 -1.58 -0.16
CA ILE A 9 4.02 -2.99 -0.50
C ILE A 9 2.96 -3.21 -1.58
N ASP A 10 3.21 -4.19 -2.45
CA ASP A 10 2.34 -4.60 -3.57
C ASP A 10 2.11 -6.12 -3.61
N GLY A 11 2.70 -6.86 -2.65
CA GLY A 11 2.59 -8.32 -2.55
C GLY A 11 3.68 -9.07 -3.32
N SER A 12 4.54 -8.35 -4.04
CA SER A 12 5.71 -8.91 -4.69
C SER A 12 6.76 -9.37 -3.67
N ALA A 13 7.60 -10.33 -4.08
CA ALA A 13 8.70 -10.81 -3.25
C ALA A 13 9.67 -9.69 -2.82
N ASN A 14 9.82 -8.64 -3.63
CA ASN A 14 10.68 -7.50 -3.31
C ASN A 14 10.03 -6.53 -2.32
N ALA A 15 8.72 -6.31 -2.42
CA ALA A 15 7.98 -5.57 -1.40
C ALA A 15 8.06 -6.25 -0.03
N TRP A 16 7.95 -7.58 0.02
CA TRP A 16 8.12 -8.33 1.27
C TRP A 16 9.52 -8.20 1.86
N ARG A 17 10.57 -8.25 1.02
CA ARG A 17 11.94 -7.97 1.47
C ARG A 17 12.12 -6.53 1.95
N ALA A 18 11.45 -5.58 1.29
CA ALA A 18 11.48 -4.17 1.70
C ALA A 18 10.84 -3.99 3.09
N LEU A 19 9.72 -4.68 3.36
CA LEU A 19 9.10 -4.72 4.70
C LEU A 19 10.06 -5.29 5.75
N ASP A 20 10.76 -6.39 5.45
CA ASP A 20 11.76 -6.94 6.38
C ASP A 20 12.86 -5.93 6.71
N GLN A 21 13.38 -5.23 5.69
CA GLN A 21 14.41 -4.21 5.91
C GLN A 21 13.85 -3.02 6.70
N ALA A 22 12.62 -2.58 6.43
CA ALA A 22 11.97 -1.52 7.18
C ALA A 22 11.79 -1.89 8.67
N ILE A 23 11.42 -3.14 8.97
CA ILE A 23 11.33 -3.67 10.33
C ILE A 23 12.70 -3.66 11.02
N LEU A 24 13.75 -4.13 10.34
CA LEU A 24 15.12 -4.13 10.89
C LEU A 24 15.61 -2.71 11.18
N LEU A 25 15.37 -1.78 10.26
CA LEU A 25 15.69 -0.36 10.44
C LEU A 25 14.93 0.20 11.65
N ALA A 26 13.62 -0.06 11.76
CA ALA A 26 12.79 0.43 12.85
C ALA A 26 13.32 0.00 14.23
N LYS A 27 13.76 -1.26 14.36
CA LYS A 27 14.39 -1.77 15.59
C LYS A 27 15.69 -1.06 15.94
N SER A 28 16.53 -0.81 14.94
CA SER A 28 17.88 -0.23 15.15
C SER A 28 17.89 1.29 15.34
N MET A 29 16.84 1.98 14.89
CA MET A 29 16.81 3.44 14.75
C MET A 29 15.89 4.14 15.75
N GLY A 30 15.34 3.45 16.76
CA GLY A 30 14.42 4.08 17.72
C GLY A 30 13.23 4.74 17.04
N THR A 31 12.72 4.10 15.98
CA THR A 31 11.58 4.55 15.19
C THR A 31 10.31 4.50 16.04
N GLU A 32 9.49 5.54 15.95
CA GLU A 32 8.24 5.66 16.72
C GLU A 32 7.05 5.15 15.92
N THR A 33 7.09 5.26 14.59
CA THR A 33 6.02 4.79 13.71
C THR A 33 6.57 4.06 12.49
N LEU A 34 6.03 2.87 12.23
CA LEU A 34 6.19 2.13 10.97
C LEU A 34 4.86 2.17 10.22
N GLY A 35 4.80 2.96 9.16
CA GLY A 35 3.70 2.97 8.21
C GLY A 35 3.87 1.88 7.17
N ILE A 36 2.78 1.24 6.79
CA ILE A 36 2.71 0.27 5.70
C ILE A 36 1.65 0.77 4.73
N VAL A 37 2.04 1.05 3.47
CA VAL A 37 1.12 1.53 2.45
C VAL A 37 0.97 0.54 1.31
N HIS A 38 -0.27 0.31 0.91
CA HIS A 38 -0.63 -0.34 -0.34
C HIS A 38 -1.58 0.56 -1.12
N VAL A 39 -1.35 0.70 -2.42
CA VAL A 39 -2.19 1.50 -3.30
C VAL A 39 -2.86 0.58 -4.31
N ARG A 40 -4.19 0.48 -4.25
CA ARG A 40 -4.97 -0.21 -5.28
C ARG A 40 -5.25 0.73 -6.46
N PRO A 41 -5.37 0.23 -7.70
CA PRO A 41 -5.84 1.04 -8.82
C PRO A 41 -7.27 1.54 -8.58
N SER A 42 -7.55 2.78 -9.00
CA SER A 42 -8.95 3.26 -9.10
C SER A 42 -9.60 2.78 -10.39
N LEU A 43 -10.94 2.86 -10.47
CA LEU A 43 -11.67 2.63 -11.73
C LEU A 43 -11.14 3.51 -12.86
N ALA A 44 -10.85 4.79 -12.59
CA ALA A 44 -10.28 5.71 -13.58
C ALA A 44 -8.87 5.28 -14.02
N THR A 45 -8.05 4.80 -13.08
CA THR A 45 -6.70 4.27 -13.36
C THR A 45 -6.80 3.04 -14.28
N LEU A 46 -7.72 2.13 -14.02
CA LEU A 46 -7.93 0.92 -14.82
C LEU A 46 -8.48 1.26 -16.21
N ALA A 47 -9.50 2.11 -16.27
CA ALA A 47 -10.10 2.56 -17.53
C ALA A 47 -9.05 3.16 -18.47
N TYR A 48 -8.21 4.06 -17.95
CA TYR A 48 -7.10 4.64 -18.69
C TYR A 48 -6.11 3.55 -19.18
N SER A 49 -5.80 2.57 -18.33
CA SER A 49 -4.86 1.48 -18.67
C SER A 49 -5.39 0.57 -19.79
N PHE A 50 -6.70 0.38 -19.86
CA PHE A 50 -7.37 -0.42 -20.90
C PHE A 50 -7.76 0.39 -22.15
N GLY A 51 -7.49 1.70 -22.18
CA GLY A 51 -7.93 2.58 -23.26
C GLY A 51 -9.45 2.69 -23.38
N LEU A 52 -10.18 2.39 -22.30
CA LEU A 52 -11.64 2.47 -22.24
C LEU A 52 -12.07 3.88 -21.82
N ASP A 53 -12.95 4.49 -22.61
CA ASP A 53 -13.71 5.64 -22.16
C ASP A 53 -14.89 5.16 -21.30
N VAL A 54 -14.70 5.21 -19.98
CA VAL A 54 -15.72 4.78 -18.99
C VAL A 54 -17.03 5.56 -19.10
N ALA A 55 -17.03 6.72 -19.76
CA ALA A 55 -18.25 7.49 -20.00
C ALA A 55 -19.15 6.88 -21.09
N ALA A 56 -18.67 5.93 -21.90
CA ALA A 56 -19.33 5.49 -23.13
C ALA A 56 -19.93 4.07 -23.11
N SER A 57 -19.90 3.31 -22.00
CA SER A 57 -20.33 1.89 -21.97
C SER A 57 -21.73 1.69 -21.35
N PRO A 58 -22.77 1.36 -22.15
CA PRO A 58 -24.17 1.29 -21.68
C PRO A 58 -24.64 -0.13 -21.34
N TYR A 59 -23.78 -0.98 -20.76
CA TYR A 59 -24.17 -2.36 -20.45
C TYR A 59 -24.10 -2.66 -18.95
N GLY A 60 -25.27 -2.89 -18.33
CA GLY A 60 -25.40 -3.17 -16.88
C GLY A 60 -24.55 -4.35 -16.38
N THR A 61 -24.24 -5.33 -17.25
CA THR A 61 -23.37 -6.46 -16.92
C THR A 61 -21.88 -6.09 -16.82
N PHE A 62 -21.44 -4.99 -17.44
CA PHE A 62 -20.08 -4.48 -17.30
C PHE A 62 -19.92 -3.76 -15.95
N ALA A 63 -20.91 -2.95 -15.57
CA ALA A 63 -20.91 -2.24 -14.29
C ALA A 63 -20.90 -3.22 -13.11
N GLU A 64 -21.72 -4.28 -13.13
CA GLU A 64 -21.75 -5.30 -12.09
C GLU A 64 -20.42 -6.05 -11.95
N ARG A 65 -19.79 -6.43 -13.07
CA ARG A 65 -18.47 -7.08 -13.06
C ARG A 65 -17.39 -6.16 -12.52
N MET A 66 -17.41 -4.89 -12.90
CA MET A 66 -16.47 -3.88 -12.38
C MET A 66 -16.63 -3.67 -10.88
N VAL A 67 -17.86 -3.63 -10.37
CA VAL A 67 -18.11 -3.54 -8.92
C VAL A 67 -17.54 -4.75 -8.20
N ALA A 68 -17.79 -5.96 -8.69
CA ALA A 68 -17.24 -7.18 -8.11
C ALA A 68 -15.70 -7.19 -8.13
N GLU A 69 -15.09 -6.76 -9.23
CA GLU A 69 -13.64 -6.65 -9.37
C GLU A 69 -13.04 -5.62 -8.40
N MET A 70 -13.69 -4.46 -8.22
CA MET A 70 -13.27 -3.45 -7.25
C MET A 70 -13.33 -3.98 -5.81
N GLN A 71 -14.40 -4.70 -5.46
CA GLN A 71 -14.54 -5.33 -4.13
C GLN A 71 -13.48 -6.39 -3.89
N GLU A 72 -13.12 -7.17 -4.92
CA GLU A 72 -12.06 -8.16 -4.83
C GLU A 72 -10.69 -7.50 -4.64
N LEU A 73 -10.38 -6.44 -5.40
CA LEU A 73 -9.15 -5.66 -5.23
C LEU A 73 -9.04 -5.02 -3.85
N GLU A 74 -10.13 -4.46 -3.34
CA GLU A 74 -10.17 -3.93 -1.98
C GLU A 74 -9.91 -5.03 -0.93
N SER A 75 -10.57 -6.18 -1.08
CA SER A 75 -10.41 -7.32 -0.16
C SER A 75 -8.96 -7.84 -0.15
N ARG A 76 -8.34 -7.96 -1.34
CA ARG A 76 -6.93 -8.35 -1.48
C ARG A 76 -5.98 -7.31 -0.88
N SER A 77 -6.24 -6.02 -1.13
CA SER A 77 -5.50 -4.91 -0.53
C SER A 77 -5.52 -4.96 1.00
N GLN A 78 -6.70 -5.17 1.58
CA GLN A 78 -6.85 -5.28 3.03
C GLN A 78 -6.12 -6.51 3.60
N ALA A 79 -6.24 -7.67 2.96
CA ALA A 79 -5.56 -8.89 3.38
C ALA A 79 -4.03 -8.72 3.38
N LEU A 80 -3.49 -8.10 2.33
CA LEU A 80 -2.07 -7.84 2.16
C LEU A 80 -1.52 -6.88 3.23
N LEU A 81 -2.27 -5.82 3.54
CA LEU A 81 -1.92 -4.90 4.62
C LEU A 81 -1.99 -5.57 6.00
N TYR A 82 -2.97 -6.46 6.22
CA TYR A 82 -3.09 -7.22 7.46
C TYR A 82 -1.92 -8.19 7.65
N GLU A 83 -1.55 -8.93 6.60
CA GLU A 83 -0.39 -9.83 6.61
C GLU A 83 0.91 -9.07 6.93
N ALA A 84 1.09 -7.90 6.32
CA ALA A 84 2.25 -7.06 6.56
C ALA A 84 2.32 -6.51 7.99
N GLU A 85 1.19 -6.05 8.53
CA GLU A 85 1.10 -5.63 9.93
C GLU A 85 1.42 -6.78 10.89
N GLU A 86 0.84 -7.96 10.65
CA GLU A 86 1.06 -9.13 11.49
C GLU A 86 2.54 -9.54 11.48
N ARG A 87 3.19 -9.55 10.31
CA ARG A 87 4.63 -9.80 10.19
C ARG A 87 5.46 -8.79 10.97
N ALA A 88 5.10 -7.51 10.91
CA ALA A 88 5.79 -6.45 11.66
C ALA A 88 5.62 -6.62 13.18
N ARG A 89 4.42 -6.98 13.64
CA ARG A 89 4.13 -7.24 15.06
C ARG A 89 4.86 -8.48 15.58
N GLN A 90 4.83 -9.59 14.84
CA GLN A 90 5.53 -10.83 15.18
C GLN A 90 7.06 -10.64 15.25
N ALA A 91 7.59 -9.67 14.52
CA ALA A 91 9.00 -9.33 14.61
C ALA A 91 9.40 -8.66 15.94
N GLY A 92 8.48 -8.33 16.85
CA GLY A 92 8.81 -7.76 18.16
C GLY A 92 9.19 -6.28 18.10
N LEU A 93 8.44 -5.49 17.33
CA LEU A 93 8.52 -4.02 17.32
C LEU A 93 7.83 -3.42 18.55
N GLU A 94 8.31 -3.76 19.76
CA GLU A 94 7.75 -3.23 21.00
C GLU A 94 7.86 -1.70 21.05
N GLY A 95 6.75 -1.03 21.36
CA GLY A 95 6.70 0.44 21.45
C GLY A 95 6.68 1.19 20.12
N VAL A 96 6.75 0.50 18.98
CA VAL A 96 6.59 1.13 17.65
C VAL A 96 5.12 1.08 17.24
N ASN A 97 4.57 2.23 16.88
CA ASN A 97 3.22 2.30 16.32
C ASN A 97 3.20 1.79 14.88
N VAL A 98 2.55 0.66 14.62
CA VAL A 98 2.38 0.12 13.26
C VAL A 98 1.07 0.64 12.68
N VAL A 99 1.12 1.31 11.53
CA VAL A 99 -0.04 1.96 10.90
C VAL A 99 -0.20 1.47 9.47
N ARG A 100 -1.42 1.11 9.07
CA ARG A 100 -1.76 0.71 7.70
C ARG A 100 -2.37 1.88 6.94
N HIS A 101 -1.97 2.05 5.69
CA HIS A 101 -2.52 3.01 4.73
C HIS A 101 -3.05 2.24 3.52
N ALA A 102 -4.38 2.16 3.41
CA ALA A 102 -5.06 1.60 2.26
C ALA A 102 -5.47 2.74 1.33
N GLU A 103 -4.72 2.93 0.25
CA GLU A 103 -4.92 4.04 -0.67
C GLU A 103 -5.45 3.56 -2.02
N GLU A 104 -6.06 4.48 -2.78
CA GLU A 104 -6.60 4.20 -4.11
C GLU A 104 -6.15 5.25 -5.13
N GLY A 105 -5.76 4.82 -6.33
CA GLY A 105 -5.53 5.70 -7.47
C GLY A 105 -4.17 5.52 -8.15
N SER A 106 -3.46 6.62 -8.36
CA SER A 106 -2.10 6.60 -8.95
C SER A 106 -1.09 6.22 -7.86
N VAL A 107 -0.44 5.06 -8.01
CA VAL A 107 0.49 4.48 -7.03
C VAL A 107 1.52 5.48 -6.53
N VAL A 108 2.27 6.12 -7.43
CA VAL A 108 3.33 7.07 -7.06
C VAL A 108 2.75 8.28 -6.34
N ARG A 109 1.64 8.85 -6.83
CA ARG A 109 1.02 10.03 -6.21
C ARG A 109 0.54 9.71 -4.80
N GLN A 110 -0.19 8.62 -4.63
CA GLN A 110 -0.73 8.24 -3.33
C GLN A 110 0.35 7.94 -2.29
N ILE A 111 1.42 7.23 -2.68
CA ILE A 111 2.55 6.99 -1.75
C ILE A 111 3.16 8.32 -1.31
N LEU A 112 3.42 9.24 -2.25
CA LEU A 112 4.00 10.55 -1.91
C LEU A 112 3.04 11.41 -1.07
N ASP A 113 1.73 11.32 -1.31
CA ASP A 113 0.72 12.01 -0.52
C ASP A 113 0.68 11.49 0.91
N VAL A 114 0.74 10.17 1.12
CA VAL A 114 0.88 9.57 2.47
C VAL A 114 2.16 10.03 3.15
N VAL A 115 3.30 10.02 2.45
CA VAL A 115 4.59 10.50 3.01
C VAL A 115 4.45 11.92 3.54
N ARG A 116 3.84 12.83 2.76
CA ARG A 116 3.69 14.25 3.13
C ARG A 116 2.63 14.47 4.19
N ARG A 117 1.44 13.88 4.01
CA ARG A 117 0.27 14.05 4.88
C ARG A 117 0.56 13.53 6.29
N GLU A 118 1.24 12.40 6.37
CA GLU A 118 1.57 11.76 7.65
C GLU A 118 2.96 12.15 8.15
N GLY A 119 3.81 12.82 7.37
CA GLY A 119 5.12 13.28 7.82
C GLY A 119 6.12 12.13 8.04
N TYR A 120 6.16 11.16 7.13
CA TYR A 120 7.18 10.12 7.11
C TYR A 120 8.54 10.69 6.67
N ASP A 121 9.62 10.29 7.34
CA ASP A 121 10.97 10.80 7.10
C ASP A 121 11.89 9.82 6.35
N LEU A 122 11.42 8.59 6.15
CA LEU A 122 12.04 7.58 5.28
C LEU A 122 10.95 6.79 4.53
N LEU A 123 11.09 6.69 3.21
CA LEU A 123 10.32 5.75 2.38
C LEU A 123 11.21 4.55 2.00
N VAL A 124 10.72 3.35 2.29
CA VAL A 124 11.34 2.07 1.91
C VAL A 124 10.44 1.42 0.86
N MET A 125 11.02 0.93 -0.23
CA MET A 125 10.27 0.24 -1.28
C MET A 125 11.12 -0.85 -1.94
N GLY A 126 10.44 -1.83 -2.55
CA GLY A 126 11.10 -2.80 -3.41
C GLY A 126 11.74 -2.12 -4.62
N SER A 127 12.88 -2.63 -5.09
CA SER A 127 13.55 -2.09 -6.29
C SER A 127 12.77 -2.36 -7.58
N ARG A 128 11.91 -3.38 -7.56
CA ARG A 128 10.99 -3.79 -8.62
C ARG A 128 9.78 -4.44 -7.98
N GLY A 129 8.63 -4.32 -8.62
CA GLY A 129 7.33 -4.77 -8.13
C GLY A 129 6.27 -3.99 -8.87
#